data_AF-A0A8H7XLE2-F1
#
_entry.id   AF-A0A8H7XLE2-F1
#
_cell.length_a   1.000
_cell.length_b   1.000
_cell.length_c   1.000
_cell.angle_alpha   90.00
_cell.angle_beta   90.00
_cell.angle_gamma   90.00
#
_symmetry.space_group_name_H-M   'P 1'
#
loop_
_entity.id
_entity.type
_entity.pdbx_description
1 polymer ?
#
loop_
_entity_poly.entity_id
_entity_poly.type
_entity_poly.pdbx_seq_one_letter_code
_entity_poly.pdbx_strand_id
1 'polypeptide(L)'
;MSKKEEKAQLKESQSLLEFYKLHKDTIASCTLGAFCITLDRPTTRNLREMLVIQVVPNPASTRPETAFRVTDAKIMSLDSPETIEHFGQSQCEHFRKYLVEVAKMNERVGNIGGFMVVLETNSIKYYEPVSFKRPPVLLPSSNPDDIPLRLTWRQSLIRTLNSGRIDF
;
A
#
# COMPACT_ATOMS: atom_id res chain seq x y z
N MET A 1 16.82 8.06 -24.44
CA MET A 1 17.29 8.07 -23.04
C MET A 1 18.79 8.03 -23.01
N SER A 2 19.41 8.90 -22.22
CA SER A 2 20.86 8.90 -21.98
C SER A 2 21.23 7.85 -20.93
N LYS A 3 22.43 7.26 -21.02
CA LYS A 3 22.98 6.35 -19.98
C LYS A 3 22.92 6.94 -18.57
N LYS A 4 22.95 8.27 -18.45
CA LYS A 4 22.83 8.99 -17.17
C LYS A 4 21.41 8.94 -16.59
N GLU A 5 20.40 8.98 -17.45
CA GLU A 5 18.98 8.91 -17.06
C GLU A 5 18.61 7.49 -16.61
N GLU A 6 19.06 6.48 -17.35
CA GLU A 6 18.87 5.07 -16.98
C GLU A 6 19.46 4.74 -15.60
N LYS A 7 20.67 5.23 -15.33
CA LYS A 7 21.33 5.02 -14.03
C LYS A 7 20.60 5.73 -12.88
N ALA A 8 20.06 6.93 -13.14
CA ALA A 8 19.29 7.68 -12.15
C ALA A 8 17.96 6.97 -11.84
N GLN A 9 17.26 6.50 -12.88
CA GLN A 9 16.01 5.77 -12.73
C GLN A 9 16.21 4.45 -11.98
N LEU A 10 17.28 3.70 -12.27
CA LEU A 10 17.61 2.47 -11.54
C LEU A 10 17.85 2.74 -10.05
N LYS A 11 18.57 3.83 -9.72
CA LYS A 11 18.83 4.22 -8.33
C LYS A 11 17.54 4.62 -7.60
N GLU A 12 16.67 5.37 -8.26
CA GLU A 12 15.37 5.77 -7.70
C GLU A 12 14.48 4.53 -7.47
N SER A 13 14.41 3.59 -8.43
CA SER A 13 13.70 2.32 -8.27
C SER A 13 14.19 1.52 -7.06
N GLN A 14 15.51 1.43 -6.86
CA GLN A 14 16.10 0.73 -5.71
C GLN A 14 15.76 1.43 -4.39
N SER A 15 15.86 2.76 -4.35
CA SER A 15 15.50 3.54 -3.18
C SER A 15 14.00 3.40 -2.84
N LEU A 16 13.14 3.37 -3.86
CA LEU A 16 11.69 3.20 -3.69
C LEU A 16 11.36 1.82 -3.11
N LEU A 17 12.07 0.78 -3.57
CA LEU A 17 11.96 -0.58 -3.02
C LEU A 17 12.38 -0.63 -1.54
N GLU A 18 13.49 0.03 -1.18
CA GLU A 18 13.95 0.09 0.22
C GLU A 18 12.95 0.82 1.11
N PHE A 19 12.45 1.98 0.66
CA PHE A 19 11.40 2.72 1.33
C PHE A 19 10.16 1.86 1.56
N TYR A 20 9.69 1.15 0.52
CA TYR A 20 8.55 0.25 0.62
C TYR A 20 8.78 -0.86 1.66
N LYS A 21 9.93 -1.53 1.60
CA LYS A 21 10.23 -2.65 2.51
C LYS A 21 10.19 -2.23 3.98
N LEU A 22 10.68 -1.05 4.30
CA LEU A 22 10.67 -0.52 5.66
C LEU A 22 9.26 -0.19 6.14
N HIS A 23 8.38 0.25 5.23
CA HIS A 23 7.04 0.72 5.57
C HIS A 23 5.93 -0.32 5.33
N LYS A 24 6.25 -1.50 4.79
CA LYS A 24 5.26 -2.51 4.38
C LYS A 24 4.24 -2.86 5.48
N ASP A 25 4.73 -3.14 6.69
CA ASP A 25 3.86 -3.51 7.82
C ASP A 25 3.04 -2.31 8.34
N THR A 26 3.60 -1.11 8.29
CA THR A 26 2.88 0.14 8.61
C THR A 26 1.77 0.42 7.58
N ILE A 27 2.06 0.25 6.29
CA ILE A 27 1.08 0.37 5.20
C ILE A 27 -0.06 -0.62 5.43
N ALA A 28 0.25 -1.90 5.69
CA ALA A 28 -0.75 -2.93 5.97
C ALA A 28 -1.64 -2.56 7.16
N SER A 29 -1.04 -2.07 8.25
CA SER A 29 -1.75 -1.76 9.48
C SER A 29 -2.68 -0.56 9.32
N CYS A 30 -2.21 0.50 8.65
CA CYS A 30 -3.01 1.71 8.42
C CYS A 30 -4.18 1.45 7.47
N THR A 31 -4.06 0.49 6.55
CA THR A 31 -5.06 0.24 5.52
C THR A 31 -6.02 -0.89 5.85
N LEU A 32 -5.72 -1.72 6.84
CA LEU A 32 -6.61 -2.80 7.28
C LEU A 32 -8.02 -2.28 7.61
N GLY A 33 -8.10 -1.15 8.32
CA GLY A 33 -9.39 -0.50 8.64
C GLY A 33 -10.05 0.14 7.42
N ALA A 34 -9.28 0.61 6.44
CA ALA A 34 -9.81 1.25 5.23
C ALA A 34 -10.56 0.27 4.32
N PHE A 35 -10.09 -0.97 4.25
CA PHE A 35 -10.72 -2.01 3.43
C PHE A 35 -11.83 -2.78 4.16
N CYS A 36 -12.11 -2.48 5.44
CA CYS A 36 -13.10 -3.20 6.25
C CYS A 36 -13.00 -4.73 6.16
N ILE A 37 -11.79 -5.27 6.00
CA ILE A 37 -11.53 -6.68 5.64
C ILE A 37 -12.05 -7.65 6.71
N THR A 38 -12.16 -7.19 7.95
CA THR A 38 -12.70 -7.98 9.05
C THR A 38 -14.22 -8.18 8.98
N LEU A 39 -14.94 -7.32 8.24
CA LEU A 39 -16.41 -7.29 8.21
C LEU A 39 -17.01 -7.80 6.89
N ASP A 40 -16.23 -7.83 5.81
CA ASP A 40 -16.71 -8.23 4.49
C ASP A 40 -16.44 -9.73 4.27
N ARG A 41 -17.45 -10.60 4.48
CA ARG A 41 -17.34 -12.02 4.10
C ARG A 41 -18.38 -12.37 3.03
N PRO A 42 -17.96 -12.92 1.87
CA PRO A 42 -16.58 -13.19 1.44
C PRO A 42 -15.90 -11.92 0.90
N THR A 43 -14.77 -11.49 1.50
CA THR A 43 -14.01 -10.31 1.08
C THR A 43 -13.64 -10.43 -0.40
N THR A 44 -14.33 -9.71 -1.27
CA THR A 44 -13.94 -9.60 -2.69
C THR A 44 -13.25 -8.28 -2.98
N ARG A 45 -13.36 -7.30 -2.09
CA ARG A 45 -12.73 -5.99 -2.22
C ARG A 45 -11.22 -6.07 -2.26
N ASN A 46 -10.63 -6.94 -1.43
CA ASN A 46 -9.19 -7.22 -1.42
C ASN A 46 -8.67 -7.85 -2.74
N LEU A 47 -9.55 -8.35 -3.61
CA LEU A 47 -9.22 -8.87 -4.95
C LEU A 47 -9.46 -7.85 -6.07
N ARG A 48 -10.16 -6.75 -5.78
CA ARG A 48 -10.65 -5.79 -6.79
C ARG A 48 -10.18 -4.37 -6.53
N GLU A 49 -9.62 -4.08 -5.37
CA GLU A 49 -9.17 -2.75 -4.99
C GLU A 49 -7.66 -2.76 -4.74
N MET A 50 -7.03 -1.62 -4.98
CA MET A 50 -5.62 -1.37 -4.73
C MET A 50 -5.42 -0.05 -4.02
N LEU A 51 -4.35 0.06 -3.25
CA LEU A 51 -3.91 1.31 -2.67
C LEU A 51 -2.85 1.94 -3.57
N VAL A 52 -3.11 3.16 -4.04
CA VAL A 52 -2.12 3.97 -4.74
C VAL A 52 -1.59 5.03 -3.77
N ILE A 53 -0.29 5.02 -3.52
CA ILE A 53 0.42 5.98 -2.68
C ILE A 53 1.30 6.83 -3.59
N GLN A 54 1.01 8.12 -3.66
CA GLN A 54 1.83 9.07 -4.41
C GLN A 54 2.98 9.55 -3.54
N VAL A 55 4.19 9.44 -4.07
CA VAL A 55 5.41 9.80 -3.37
C VAL A 55 6.33 10.62 -4.25
N VAL A 56 7.05 11.57 -3.64
CA VAL A 56 8.06 12.38 -4.30
C VAL A 56 9.42 12.15 -3.65
N PRO A 57 10.52 12.06 -4.41
CA PRO A 57 11.85 11.96 -3.82
C PRO A 57 12.12 13.10 -2.85
N ASN A 58 12.71 12.78 -1.69
CA ASN A 58 13.12 13.74 -0.69
C ASN A 58 14.66 13.83 -0.66
N PRO A 59 15.27 14.68 -1.50
CA PRO A 59 16.73 14.74 -1.62
C PRO A 59 17.44 15.25 -0.34
N ALA A 60 16.70 15.86 0.59
CA ALA A 60 17.23 16.29 1.87
C ALA A 60 17.32 15.14 2.89
N SER A 61 16.70 13.99 2.62
CA SER A 61 16.74 12.84 3.52
C SER A 61 18.08 12.11 3.42
N THR A 62 18.65 11.81 4.58
CA THR A 62 19.80 10.89 4.72
C THR A 62 19.38 9.49 5.14
N ARG A 63 18.09 9.30 5.44
CA ARG A 63 17.49 8.07 5.97
C ARG A 63 16.60 7.39 4.90
N PRO A 64 16.72 6.07 4.66
CA PRO A 64 15.87 5.36 3.69
C PRO A 64 14.37 5.47 3.96
N GLU A 65 13.95 5.45 5.23
CA GLU A 65 12.56 5.56 5.68
C GLU A 65 11.91 6.92 5.39
N THR A 66 12.71 7.96 5.14
CA THR A 66 12.23 9.30 4.76
C THR A 66 12.75 9.74 3.39
N ALA A 67 13.32 8.80 2.61
CA ALA A 67 13.86 9.06 1.27
C ALA A 67 12.81 9.54 0.27
N PHE A 68 11.53 9.28 0.57
CA PHE A 68 10.39 9.81 -0.17
C PHE A 68 9.44 10.52 0.79
N ARG A 69 8.79 11.57 0.27
CA ARG A 69 7.68 12.24 0.91
C ARG A 69 6.39 11.77 0.28
N VAL A 70 5.48 11.24 1.10
CA VAL A 70 4.12 10.87 0.68
C VAL A 70 3.29 12.12 0.54
N THR A 71 2.76 12.34 -0.67
CA THR A 71 1.89 13.48 -0.99
C THR A 71 0.44 13.10 -1.00
N ASP A 72 0.12 11.86 -1.37
CA ASP A 72 -1.24 11.37 -1.38
C ASP A 72 -1.36 9.85 -1.21
N ALA A 73 -2.54 9.37 -0.83
CA ALA A 73 -2.93 7.98 -0.88
C ALA A 73 -4.43 7.83 -1.21
N LYS A 74 -4.78 6.94 -2.14
CA LYS A 74 -6.16 6.64 -2.53
C LYS A 74 -6.38 5.15 -2.75
N ILE A 75 -7.58 4.67 -2.45
CA ILE A 75 -8.03 3.34 -2.85
C ILE A 75 -8.68 3.47 -4.22
N MET A 76 -8.29 2.61 -5.15
CA MET A 76 -8.82 2.56 -6.50
C MET A 76 -9.34 1.15 -6.80
N SER A 77 -10.49 1.06 -7.48
CA SER A 77 -11.00 -0.21 -7.99
C SER A 77 -10.31 -0.55 -9.31
N LEU A 78 -9.82 -1.79 -9.45
CA LEU A 78 -9.23 -2.37 -10.67
C LEU A 78 -10.20 -2.43 -11.84
N ASP A 79 -11.50 -2.28 -11.57
CA ASP A 79 -12.56 -2.32 -12.59
C ASP A 79 -13.08 -0.93 -12.94
N SER A 80 -12.62 0.12 -12.24
CA SER A 80 -13.06 1.48 -12.54
C SER A 80 -12.42 2.00 -13.84
N PRO A 81 -13.17 2.80 -14.64
CA PRO A 81 -12.62 3.43 -15.84
C PRO A 81 -11.36 4.26 -15.55
N GLU A 82 -11.34 5.01 -14.44
CA GLU A 82 -10.18 5.82 -14.02
C GLU A 82 -8.92 4.97 -13.84
N THR A 83 -9.03 3.82 -13.17
CA THR A 83 -7.91 2.89 -12.99
C THR A 83 -7.43 2.30 -14.32
N ILE A 84 -8.37 1.90 -15.18
CA ILE A 84 -8.05 1.30 -16.48
C ILE A 84 -7.37 2.32 -17.39
N GLU A 85 -7.80 3.59 -17.35
CA GLU A 85 -7.14 4.68 -18.06
C GLU A 85 -5.72 4.94 -17.52
N HIS A 86 -5.54 4.91 -16.19
CA HIS A 86 -4.25 5.23 -15.55
C HIS A 86 -3.19 4.12 -15.68
N PHE A 87 -3.59 2.86 -15.61
CA PHE A 87 -2.67 1.70 -15.62
C PHE A 87 -2.75 0.83 -16.87
N GLY A 88 -3.85 0.93 -17.62
CA GLY A 88 -4.14 0.05 -18.75
C GLY A 88 -4.86 -1.23 -18.33
N GLN A 89 -5.78 -1.69 -19.19
CA GLN A 89 -6.60 -2.89 -18.98
C GLN A 89 -5.75 -4.13 -18.68
N SER A 90 -4.69 -4.37 -19.47
CA SER A 90 -3.84 -5.55 -19.33
C SER A 90 -3.11 -5.59 -17.98
N GLN A 91 -2.65 -4.44 -17.50
CA GLN A 91 -1.98 -4.34 -16.19
C GLN A 91 -2.99 -4.57 -15.05
N CYS A 92 -4.19 -4.02 -15.15
CA CYS A 92 -5.25 -4.25 -14.18
C CYS A 92 -5.64 -5.74 -14.11
N GLU A 93 -5.74 -6.42 -15.25
CA GLU A 93 -5.96 -7.87 -15.31
C GLU A 93 -4.82 -8.66 -14.67
N HIS A 94 -3.57 -8.25 -14.87
CA HIS A 94 -2.42 -8.86 -14.21
C HIS A 94 -2.52 -8.71 -12.69
N PHE A 95 -2.85 -7.52 -12.18
CA PHE A 95 -3.05 -7.30 -10.75
C PHE A 95 -4.15 -8.19 -10.17
N ARG A 96 -5.28 -8.35 -10.87
CA ARG A 96 -6.35 -9.27 -10.42
C ARG A 96 -5.85 -10.71 -10.27
N LYS A 97 -5.15 -11.23 -11.30
CA LYS A 97 -4.61 -12.60 -11.25
C LYS A 97 -3.64 -12.76 -10.09
N TYR A 98 -2.77 -11.77 -9.89
CA TYR A 98 -1.79 -11.82 -8.81
C TYR A 98 -2.44 -11.76 -7.42
N LEU A 99 -3.48 -10.93 -7.24
CA LEU A 99 -4.25 -10.87 -5.99
C LEU A 99 -4.97 -12.18 -5.68
N VAL A 100 -5.48 -12.89 -6.70
CA VAL A 100 -6.06 -14.23 -6.51
C VAL A 100 -5.02 -15.22 -6.00
N GLU A 101 -3.79 -15.19 -6.51
CA GLU A 101 -2.70 -16.05 -6.02
C GLU A 101 -2.31 -15.70 -4.58
N VAL A 102 -2.19 -14.41 -4.28
CA VAL A 102 -1.92 -13.90 -2.93
C VAL A 102 -3.00 -14.31 -1.94
N ALA A 103 -4.28 -14.24 -2.33
CA ALA A 103 -5.39 -14.69 -1.49
C ALA A 103 -5.29 -16.18 -1.16
N LYS A 104 -5.00 -17.03 -2.16
CA LYS A 104 -4.77 -18.48 -1.94
C LYS A 104 -3.57 -18.73 -1.02
N MET A 105 -2.50 -17.95 -1.14
CA MET A 105 -1.34 -18.06 -0.23
C MET A 105 -1.72 -17.64 1.19
N ASN A 106 -2.44 -16.53 1.35
CA ASN A 106 -2.86 -16.00 2.63
C ASN A 106 -3.78 -16.97 3.38
N GLU A 107 -4.70 -17.63 2.68
CA GLU A 107 -5.55 -18.68 3.24
C GLU A 107 -4.73 -19.83 3.84
N ARG A 108 -3.69 -20.29 3.13
CA ARG A 108 -2.81 -21.38 3.59
C ARG A 108 -2.01 -21.04 4.85
N VAL A 109 -1.60 -19.78 5.00
CA VAL A 109 -0.79 -19.32 6.15
C VAL A 109 -1.64 -18.70 7.28
N GLY A 110 -2.98 -18.69 7.13
CA GLY A 110 -3.90 -18.16 8.14
C GLY A 110 -3.96 -16.62 8.20
N ASN A 111 -3.46 -15.93 7.18
CA ASN A 111 -3.63 -14.49 7.02
C ASN A 111 -5.07 -14.15 6.62
N ILE A 112 -5.51 -12.93 6.93
CA ILE A 112 -6.91 -12.52 6.70
C ILE A 112 -7.15 -11.93 5.31
N GLY A 113 -6.10 -11.70 4.53
CA GLY A 113 -6.19 -11.25 3.14
C GLY A 113 -4.92 -10.54 2.68
N GLY A 114 -4.99 -9.89 1.53
CA GLY A 114 -3.97 -8.98 1.04
C GLY A 114 -4.51 -8.08 -0.04
N PHE A 115 -3.80 -7.01 -0.38
CA PHE A 115 -4.21 -6.01 -1.37
C PHE A 115 -2.99 -5.54 -2.16
N MET A 116 -3.22 -4.98 -3.33
CA MET A 116 -2.15 -4.46 -4.16
C MET A 116 -1.77 -3.06 -3.67
N VAL A 117 -0.48 -2.84 -3.40
CA VAL A 117 0.07 -1.51 -3.14
C VAL A 117 0.82 -1.04 -4.37
N VAL A 118 0.52 0.19 -4.78
CA VAL A 118 1.23 0.90 -5.83
C VAL A 118 1.89 2.13 -5.21
N LEU A 119 3.21 2.20 -5.27
CA LEU A 119 3.97 3.41 -4.96
C LEU A 119 4.28 4.11 -6.28
N GLU A 120 3.79 5.33 -6.45
CA GLU A 120 3.90 6.09 -7.68
C GLU A 120 4.71 7.37 -7.46
N THR A 121 5.83 7.49 -8.17
CA THR A 121 6.51 8.77 -8.42
C THR A 121 6.09 9.31 -9.78
N ASN A 122 6.57 10.51 -10.13
CA ASN A 122 6.35 11.08 -11.46
C ASN A 122 7.00 10.24 -12.59
N SER A 123 7.96 9.38 -12.25
CA SER A 123 8.84 8.71 -13.22
C SER A 123 8.76 7.19 -13.14
N ILE A 124 8.39 6.64 -11.97
CA ILE A 124 8.50 5.22 -11.66
C ILE A 124 7.28 4.79 -10.86
N LYS A 125 6.81 3.57 -11.14
CA LYS A 125 5.75 2.91 -10.38
C LYS A 125 6.29 1.60 -9.84
N TYR A 126 6.10 1.37 -8.55
CA TYR A 126 6.42 0.13 -7.86
C TYR A 126 5.14 -0.57 -7.42
N TYR A 127 5.03 -1.87 -7.66
CA TYR A 127 3.82 -2.64 -7.40
C TYR A 127 4.16 -3.86 -6.55
N GLU A 128 3.49 -4.02 -5.41
CA GLU A 128 3.61 -5.26 -4.64
C GLU A 128 2.36 -5.55 -3.80
N PRO A 129 1.93 -6.81 -3.70
CA PRO A 129 0.90 -7.20 -2.75
C PRO A 129 1.39 -7.12 -1.30
N VAL A 130 0.54 -6.58 -0.45
CA VAL A 130 0.71 -6.57 1.00
C VAL A 130 -0.33 -7.47 1.63
N SER A 131 0.12 -8.45 2.42
CA SER A 131 -0.75 -9.33 3.18
C SER A 131 -1.07 -8.73 4.54
N PHE A 132 -2.33 -8.88 4.95
CA PHE A 132 -2.78 -8.56 6.29
C PHE A 132 -2.57 -9.78 7.18
N LYS A 133 -1.61 -9.66 8.11
CA LYS A 133 -1.47 -10.63 9.20
C LYS A 133 -2.77 -10.64 10.00
N ARG A 134 -3.23 -11.81 10.43
CA ARG A 134 -4.37 -11.89 11.36
C ARG A 134 -3.97 -11.08 12.60
N PRO A 135 -4.69 -10.01 12.98
CA PRO A 135 -4.39 -9.33 14.22
C PRO A 135 -4.50 -10.37 15.34
N PRO A 136 -3.58 -10.40 16.32
CA PRO A 136 -3.84 -11.15 17.55
C PRO A 136 -5.19 -10.65 18.05
N VAL A 137 -6.11 -11.57 18.37
CA VAL A 137 -7.51 -11.26 18.72
C VAL A 137 -7.56 -10.04 19.63
N LEU A 138 -7.79 -8.86 19.04
CA LEU A 138 -8.11 -7.67 19.79
C LEU A 138 -9.58 -7.85 20.06
N LEU A 139 -9.90 -8.27 21.28
CA LEU A 139 -11.23 -8.03 21.82
C LEU A 139 -11.51 -6.55 21.54
N PRO A 140 -12.56 -6.21 20.77
CA PRO A 140 -12.88 -4.82 20.58
C PRO A 140 -13.03 -4.23 21.98
N SER A 141 -12.31 -3.14 22.27
CA SER A 141 -12.68 -2.32 23.42
C SER A 141 -14.17 -2.08 23.27
N SER A 142 -14.94 -2.44 24.30
CA SER A 142 -16.37 -2.22 24.38
C SER A 142 -16.72 -0.72 24.39
N ASN A 143 -15.70 0.15 24.35
CA ASN A 143 -15.83 1.58 24.29
C ASN A 143 -15.80 2.05 22.82
N PRO A 144 -16.94 2.46 22.23
CA PRO A 144 -17.00 3.00 20.87
C PRO A 144 -16.16 4.29 20.70
N ASP A 145 -15.70 4.89 21.79
CA ASP A 145 -14.87 6.09 21.83
C ASP A 145 -13.35 5.82 21.82
N ASP A 146 -12.90 4.55 21.90
CA ASP A 146 -11.47 4.18 21.93
C ASP A 146 -10.82 4.10 20.53
N ILE A 147 -11.58 4.29 19.45
CA ILE A 147 -11.01 4.47 18.11
C ILE A 147 -10.53 5.92 18.04
N PRO A 148 -9.23 6.24 17.84
CA PRO A 148 -8.80 7.62 17.70
C PRO A 148 -9.37 8.23 16.41
N LEU A 149 -10.58 8.78 16.49
CA LEU A 149 -11.39 9.32 15.40
C LEU A 149 -10.89 10.67 14.86
N ARG A 150 -9.63 11.06 15.10
CA ARG A 150 -9.15 12.38 14.68
C ARG A 150 -8.48 12.40 13.31
N LEU A 151 -8.04 11.26 12.78
CA LEU A 151 -7.42 11.19 11.46
C LEU A 151 -8.02 10.05 10.64
N THR A 152 -8.37 10.34 9.38
CA THR A 152 -8.76 9.30 8.43
C THR A 152 -7.60 8.33 8.21
N TRP A 153 -7.86 7.09 7.79
CA TRP A 153 -6.81 6.11 7.46
C TRP A 153 -5.73 6.71 6.54
N ARG A 154 -6.14 7.55 5.59
CA ARG A 154 -5.29 8.28 4.64
C ARG A 154 -4.37 9.27 5.37
N GLN A 155 -4.91 10.09 6.27
CA GLN A 155 -4.11 11.05 7.03
C GLN A 155 -3.13 10.36 7.98
N SER A 156 -3.56 9.27 8.63
CA SER A 156 -2.70 8.46 9.48
C SER A 156 -1.56 7.84 8.67
N LEU A 157 -1.85 7.24 7.51
CA LEU A 157 -0.85 6.69 6.61
C LEU A 157 0.16 7.76 6.17
N ILE A 158 -0.31 8.88 5.61
CA ILE A 158 0.56 9.95 5.12
C ILE A 158 1.44 10.50 6.25
N ARG A 159 0.88 10.70 7.45
CA ARG A 159 1.64 11.21 8.60
C ARG A 159 2.70 10.22 9.06
N THR A 160 2.35 8.95 9.22
CA THR A 160 3.29 7.93 9.72
C THR A 160 4.42 7.71 8.73
N LEU A 161 4.13 7.53 7.44
CA LEU A 161 5.15 7.35 6.40
C LEU A 161 6.10 8.55 6.31
N ASN A 162 5.57 9.78 6.35
CA ASN A 162 6.41 10.98 6.32
C ASN A 162 7.23 11.22 7.59
N SER A 163 6.81 10.66 8.73
CA SER A 163 7.57 10.77 9.98
C SER A 163 8.80 9.85 10.02
N GLY A 164 8.89 8.86 9.13
CA GLY A 164 9.90 7.81 9.17
C GLY A 164 9.74 6.86 10.36
N ARG A 165 8.59 6.88 11.04
CA ARG A 165 8.25 5.92 12.09
C ARG A 165 7.88 4.59 11.44
N ILE A 166 8.55 3.54 11.88
CA ILE A 166 8.29 2.15 11.46
C ILE A 166 7.61 1.47 12.64
N ASP A 167 6.31 1.20 12.50
CA ASP A 167 5.57 0.40 13.47
C ASP A 167 5.73 -1.08 13.08
N PHE A 168 6.25 -1.89 14.01
CA PHE A 168 6.48 -3.34 13.89
C PHE A 168 5.33 -4.15 14.48
#